data_AF-A0A6B3HTM4-F1
#
_entry.id   AF-A0A6B3HTM4-F1
#
_cell.length_a   1.000
_cell.length_b   1.000
_cell.length_c   1.000
_cell.angle_alpha   90.00
_cell.angle_beta   90.00
_cell.angle_gamma   90.00
#
_symmetry.space_group_name_H-M   'P 1'
#
loop_
_entity.id
_entity.type
_entity.pdbx_description
1 polymer ?
#
loop_
_entity_poly.entity_id
_entity_poly.type
_entity_poly.pdbx_seq_one_letter_code
_entity_poly.pdbx_strand_id
1 'polypeptide(L)'
;LAGGTLAADPRLVTKILLGINLAVFILVAIAPESLLDDLVLLGRAWDPTPPPGSVEGVAEGQWYRLVTSMFLHQEVWHIGFNMLGLWWLGGPLEAA
;
A
#
# COMPACT_ATOMS: atom_id res chain seq x y z
N LEU A 1 -8.35 -8.63 33.35
CA LEU A 1 -7.67 -9.25 32.19
C LEU A 1 -8.22 -8.58 30.93
N ALA A 2 -7.57 -7.51 30.47
CA ALA A 2 -7.92 -6.83 29.22
C ALA A 2 -6.65 -6.81 28.37
N GLY A 3 -6.55 -7.74 27.43
CA GLY A 3 -5.36 -8.00 26.61
C GLY A 3 -5.67 -9.11 25.62
N GLY A 4 -6.61 -8.82 24.71
CA GLY A 4 -7.31 -9.79 23.87
C GLY A 4 -6.42 -10.60 22.93
N THR A 5 -7.07 -11.50 22.21
CA THR A 5 -6.58 -12.56 21.29
C THR A 5 -5.47 -12.19 20.30
N LEU A 6 -5.08 -10.93 20.18
CA LEU A 6 -3.92 -10.47 19.41
C LEU A 6 -2.62 -11.17 19.82
N ALA A 7 -2.42 -11.40 21.12
CA ALA A 7 -1.22 -12.07 21.64
C ALA A 7 -1.16 -13.58 21.30
N ALA A 8 -2.25 -14.18 20.82
CA ALA A 8 -2.30 -15.62 20.55
C ALA A 8 -1.85 -15.99 19.12
N ASP A 9 -1.85 -15.04 18.17
CA ASP A 9 -1.44 -15.27 16.79
C ASP A 9 -0.18 -14.45 16.49
N PRO A 10 1.03 -15.05 16.50
CA PRO A 10 2.31 -14.34 16.34
C PRO A 10 2.55 -13.83 14.90
N ARG A 11 1.51 -13.79 14.06
CA ARG A 11 1.53 -13.39 12.65
C ARG A 11 0.31 -12.57 12.27
N LEU A 12 -0.47 -12.06 13.22
CA LEU A 12 -1.72 -11.36 12.92
C LEU A 12 -1.46 -10.11 12.06
N VAL A 13 -0.52 -9.26 12.46
CA VAL A 13 -0.15 -8.04 11.72
C VAL A 13 0.39 -8.41 10.35
N THR A 14 1.24 -9.43 10.27
CA THR A 14 1.73 -9.97 8.99
C THR A 14 0.57 -10.36 8.08
N LYS A 15 -0.41 -11.13 8.57
CA LYS A 15 -1.60 -11.54 7.79
C LYS A 15 -2.45 -10.34 7.37
N ILE A 16 -2.62 -9.34 8.23
CA ILE A 16 -3.33 -8.10 7.91
C ILE A 16 -2.63 -7.35 6.78
N LEU A 17 -1.30 -7.18 6.86
CA LEU A 17 -0.51 -6.53 5.83
C LEU A 17 -0.59 -7.27 4.50
N LEU A 18 -0.52 -8.61 4.50
CA LEU A 18 -0.72 -9.43 3.30
C LEU A 18 -2.12 -9.20 2.70
N GLY A 19 -3.16 -9.21 3.54
CA GLY A 19 -4.54 -8.98 3.12
C GLY A 19 -4.76 -7.60 2.50
N ILE A 20 -4.21 -6.54 3.12
CA ILE A 20 -4.32 -5.18 2.61
C ILE A 20 -3.60 -5.04 1.26
N ASN A 21 -2.36 -5.54 1.14
CA ASN A 21 -1.62 -5.47 -0.13
C ASN A 21 -2.36 -6.18 -1.26
N LEU A 22 -2.91 -7.36 -0.99
CA LEU A 22 -3.70 -8.10 -1.99
C LEU A 22 -4.99 -7.37 -2.36
N ALA A 23 -5.69 -6.80 -1.38
CA ALA A 23 -6.91 -6.04 -1.62
C ALA A 23 -6.66 -4.79 -2.46
N VAL A 24 -5.61 -4.02 -2.17
CA VAL A 24 -5.24 -2.82 -2.95
C VAL A 24 -4.83 -3.21 -4.37
N PHE A 25 -4.06 -4.29 -4.54
CA PHE A 25 -3.66 -4.79 -5.86
C PHE A 25 -4.88 -5.14 -6.73
N ILE A 26 -5.84 -5.88 -6.17
CA ILE A 26 -7.08 -6.24 -6.89
C ILE A 26 -7.90 -4.98 -7.18
N LEU A 27 -8.05 -4.09 -6.19
CA LEU A 27 -8.82 -2.86 -6.34
C LEU A 27 -8.28 -2.00 -7.50
N VAL A 28 -6.98 -1.76 -7.53
CA VAL A 28 -6.35 -0.95 -8.59
C VAL A 28 -6.45 -1.62 -9.96
N ALA A 29 -6.40 -2.96 -10.02
CA ALA A 29 -6.56 -3.70 -11.27
C ALA A 29 -7.97 -3.62 -11.89
N ILE A 30 -9.00 -3.31 -11.09
CA ILE A 30 -10.40 -3.26 -11.55
C ILE A 30 -11.01 -1.84 -11.51
N ALA A 31 -10.37 -0.91 -10.82
CA ALA A 31 -10.81 0.47 -10.70
C ALA A 31 -10.40 1.31 -11.93
N PRO A 32 -10.96 2.52 -12.10
CA PRO A 32 -10.48 3.46 -13.11
C PRO A 32 -9.00 3.82 -12.91
N GLU A 33 -8.30 4.15 -14.00
CA GLU A 33 -6.88 4.52 -13.98
C GLU A 33 -6.59 5.72 -13.06
N SER A 34 -7.57 6.60 -12.86
CA SER A 34 -7.43 7.74 -11.93
C SER A 34 -7.12 7.31 -10.49
N LEU A 35 -7.57 6.13 -10.05
CA LEU A 35 -7.22 5.62 -8.73
C LEU A 35 -5.72 5.31 -8.64
N LEU A 36 -5.13 4.76 -9.70
CA LEU A 36 -3.69 4.53 -9.73
C LEU A 36 -2.94 5.87 -9.67
N ASP A 37 -3.38 6.85 -10.46
CA ASP A 37 -2.80 8.20 -10.48
C ASP A 37 -2.91 8.92 -9.14
N ASP A 38 -3.97 8.67 -8.37
CA ASP A 38 -4.15 9.21 -7.03
C ASP A 38 -3.22 8.57 -5.99
N LEU A 39 -2.94 7.26 -6.12
CA LEU A 39 -2.21 6.49 -5.10
C LEU A 39 -0.70 6.41 -5.35
N VAL A 40 -0.26 6.62 -6.59
CA VAL A 40 1.16 6.54 -6.96
C VAL A 40 1.98 7.61 -6.26
N LEU A 41 3.21 7.26 -5.90
CA LEU A 41 4.11 8.19 -5.24
C LEU A 41 4.64 9.23 -6.23
N LEU A 42 4.13 10.45 -6.12
CA LEU A 42 4.62 11.61 -6.84
C LEU A 42 5.26 12.58 -5.84
N GLY A 43 6.54 12.91 -6.04
CA GLY A 43 7.21 13.94 -5.24
C GLY A 43 6.66 15.32 -5.59
N ARG A 44 6.72 15.66 -6.88
CA ARG A 44 6.14 16.85 -7.49
C ARG A 44 6.05 16.64 -9.00
N ALA A 45 4.87 16.73 -9.60
CA ALA A 45 4.65 16.53 -11.03
C ALA A 45 3.52 17.43 -11.53
N TRP A 46 3.51 17.74 -12.83
CA TRP A 46 2.38 18.42 -13.46
C TRP A 46 1.37 17.38 -13.94
N ASP A 47 0.12 17.47 -13.47
CA ASP A 47 -1.01 16.73 -14.00
C ASP A 47 -1.79 17.64 -14.98
N PRO A 48 -1.91 17.28 -16.27
CA PRO A 48 -2.74 18.02 -17.21
C PRO A 48 -4.26 17.90 -16.94
N THR A 49 -4.67 17.06 -15.99
CA THR A 49 -6.06 16.70 -15.69
C THR A 49 -6.43 17.12 -14.27
N PRO A 50 -7.62 17.70 -14.03
CA PRO A 50 -8.54 18.30 -15.00
C PRO A 50 -8.02 19.66 -15.55
N PRO A 51 -8.51 20.16 -16.70
CA PRO A 51 -8.13 21.48 -17.22
C PRO A 51 -8.39 22.60 -16.19
N PRO A 52 -7.48 23.58 -15.99
CA PRO A 52 -6.29 23.92 -16.79
C PRO A 52 -5.00 23.11 -16.48
N GLY A 53 -5.10 22.03 -15.70
CA GLY A 53 -3.98 21.26 -15.15
C GLY A 53 -3.51 21.83 -13.81
N SER A 54 -2.80 21.02 -13.03
CA SER A 54 -2.29 21.41 -11.71
C SER A 54 -0.95 20.74 -11.39
N VAL A 55 -0.19 21.33 -10.47
CA VAL A 55 0.98 20.64 -9.92
C VAL A 55 0.50 19.80 -8.74
N GLU A 56 0.86 18.53 -8.77
CA GLU A 56 0.51 17.52 -7.78
C GLU A 56 1.75 16.90 -7.16
N GLY A 57 1.55 16.18 -6.06
CA GLY A 57 2.56 15.41 -5.36
C GLY A 57 2.65 15.74 -3.88
N VAL A 58 3.53 15.01 -3.19
CA VAL A 58 3.79 15.17 -1.75
C VAL A 58 4.21 16.60 -1.41
N ALA A 59 5.00 17.24 -2.27
CA ALA A 59 5.41 18.64 -2.10
C ALA A 59 4.24 19.64 -2.15
N GLU A 60 3.13 19.28 -2.80
CA GLU A 60 1.92 20.10 -2.93
C GLU A 60 0.84 19.75 -1.90
N GLY A 61 1.19 18.94 -0.88
CA GLY A 61 0.31 18.62 0.25
C GLY A 61 -0.38 17.26 0.18
N GLN A 62 -0.17 16.48 -0.88
CA GLN A 62 -0.71 15.12 -1.04
C GLN A 62 0.13 14.08 -0.27
N TRP A 63 0.35 14.32 1.03
CA TRP A 63 1.19 13.49 1.89
C TRP A 63 0.72 12.03 2.00
N TYR A 64 -0.58 11.78 1.79
CA TYR A 64 -1.17 10.45 1.82
C TYR A 64 -0.48 9.52 0.80
N ARG A 65 0.06 10.06 -0.29
CA ARG A 65 0.81 9.33 -1.33
C ARG A 65 2.01 8.57 -0.76
N LEU A 66 2.63 9.05 0.32
CA LEU A 66 3.73 8.36 1.00
C LEU A 66 3.27 7.03 1.63
N VAL A 67 2.05 7.01 2.17
CA VAL A 67 1.50 5.83 2.86
C VAL A 67 0.82 4.90 1.87
N THR A 68 0.02 5.44 0.95
CA THR A 68 -0.70 4.63 -0.04
C THR A 68 0.27 3.89 -0.96
N SER A 69 1.39 4.53 -1.33
CA SER A 69 2.40 3.89 -2.17
C SER A 69 3.06 2.68 -1.52
N MET A 70 3.05 2.56 -0.19
CA MET A 70 3.61 1.38 0.50
C MET A 70 2.82 0.10 0.20
N PHE A 71 1.55 0.23 -0.21
CA PHE A 71 0.65 -0.88 -0.51
C PHE A 71 0.37 -1.04 -2.00
N LEU A 72 0.71 -0.03 -2.80
CA LEU A 72 0.44 0.00 -4.23
C LEU A 72 1.42 -0.90 -4.99
N HIS A 73 0.87 -1.84 -5.77
CA HIS A 73 1.63 -2.74 -6.64
C HIS A 73 0.95 -2.83 -8.01
N GLN A 74 1.73 -2.94 -9.09
CA GLN A 74 1.21 -3.09 -10.46
C GLN A 74 1.60 -4.42 -11.10
N GLU A 75 2.80 -4.92 -10.81
CA GLU A 75 3.31 -6.15 -11.40
C GLU A 75 3.07 -7.36 -10.49
N VAL A 76 2.56 -8.44 -11.08
CA VAL A 76 2.28 -9.71 -10.37
C VAL A 76 3.53 -10.25 -9.68
N TRP A 77 4.68 -10.18 -10.34
CA TRP A 77 5.95 -10.64 -9.76
C TRP A 77 6.39 -9.76 -8.58
N HIS A 78 6.23 -8.43 -8.68
CA HIS A 78 6.60 -7.51 -7.60
C HIS A 78 5.77 -7.76 -6.33
N ILE A 79 4.44 -7.89 -6.45
CA ILE A 79 3.61 -8.22 -5.29
C ILE A 79 3.94 -9.62 -4.77
N GLY A 80 4.15 -10.61 -5.64
CA GLY A 80 4.50 -11.97 -5.24
C GLY A 80 5.76 -12.04 -4.37
N PHE A 81 6.84 -11.38 -4.79
CA PHE A 81 8.08 -11.35 -4.02
C PHE A 81 7.96 -10.56 -2.71
N ASN A 82 7.22 -9.44 -2.70
CA ASN A 82 6.99 -8.68 -1.47
C ASN A 82 6.16 -9.47 -0.45
N MET A 83 5.11 -10.17 -0.90
CA MET A 83 4.28 -10.98 -0.01
C MET A 83 5.06 -12.17 0.56
N LEU A 84 5.94 -12.79 -0.23
CA LEU A 84 6.84 -13.83 0.25
C LEU A 84 7.82 -13.29 1.30
N GLY A 85 8.40 -12.11 1.06
CA GLY A 85 9.26 -11.42 2.02
C GLY A 85 8.55 -11.11 3.34
N LEU A 86 7.34 -10.55 3.28
CA LEU A 86 6.50 -10.29 4.45
C LEU A 86 6.18 -11.59 5.21
N TRP A 87 5.86 -12.69 4.51
CA TRP A 87 5.55 -13.95 5.16
C TRP A 87 6.75 -14.57 5.89
N TRP A 88 7.96 -14.45 5.32
CA TRP A 88 9.17 -14.98 5.93
C TRP A 88 9.72 -14.10 7.05
N LEU A 89 9.77 -12.78 6.85
CA LEU A 89 10.38 -11.84 7.81
C LEU A 89 9.39 -11.32 8.85
N GLY A 90 8.10 -11.20 8.50
CA GLY A 90 7.08 -10.60 9.35
C GLY A 90 6.83 -11.41 10.62
N GLY A 91 6.70 -12.74 10.52
CA GLY A 91 6.43 -13.58 11.70
C GLY A 91 7.52 -13.51 12.78
N PRO A 92 8.81 -13.71 12.45
CA PRO A 92 9.89 -13.52 13.42
C PRO A 92 9.96 -12.12 14.01
N LEU A 93 9.71 -11.07 13.21
CA LEU A 93 9.74 -9.68 13.68
C LEU A 93 8.55 -9.32 14.56
N GLU A 94 7.37 -9.87 14.28
CA GLU A 94 6.14 -9.65 15.03
C GLU A 94 6.14 -10.39 16.38
N ALA A 95 6.88 -11.50 16.47
CA ALA A 95 7.04 -12.27 17.70
C ALA A 95 8.18 -11.78 18.61
N ALA A 96 9.01 -10.84 18.14
CA ALA A 96 10.15 -10.26 18.86
C ALA A 96 9.71 -9.10 19.79
#